data_AF-A0A6M7U085-F1
#
_entry.id   AF-A0A6M7U085-F1
#
_cell.length_a   1.000
_cell.length_b   1.000
_cell.length_c   1.000
_cell.angle_alpha   90.00
_cell.angle_beta   90.00
_cell.angle_gamma   90.00
#
_symmetry.space_group_name_H-M   'P 1'
#
loop_
_entity.id
_entity.type
_entity.pdbx_description
1 polymer ?
#
loop_
_entity_poly.entity_id
_entity_poly.type
_entity_poly.pdbx_seq_one_letter_code
_entity_poly.pdbx_strand_id
1 'polypeptide(L)'
;MMCNSCNGKFAFEMADKDAMAAAAKSAHEKREAWHFHVLAPNCAFSPNPKAYTFLLELTDQDRMVCCFFDERPVAVNKELLALLHGTDALSDKKAAEGSIDAAGSELLDMIGAAATAGKSWHHHMMFPACKLNGADGKWRLFVEVEGQQPTLLDHDSEPSLVLNRIERLYFGLS
;
A
#
# COMPACT_ATOMS: atom_id res chain seq x y z
N MET A 1 -8.39 19.14 15.89
CA MET A 1 -9.61 19.33 15.08
C MET A 1 -9.75 18.09 14.19
N MET A 2 -10.62 17.15 14.54
CA MET A 2 -10.84 15.93 13.74
C MET A 2 -11.63 16.32 12.49
N CYS A 3 -11.02 16.18 11.31
CA CYS A 3 -11.72 16.45 10.04
C CYS A 3 -12.52 15.20 9.66
N ASN A 4 -13.80 15.20 9.98
CA ASN A 4 -14.73 14.07 9.74
C ASN A 4 -15.35 14.04 8.34
N SER A 5 -14.75 14.66 7.32
CA SER A 5 -15.37 14.74 6.00
C SER A 5 -14.45 14.22 4.90
N CYS A 6 -14.78 13.01 4.41
CA CYS A 6 -14.98 12.67 3.00
C CYS A 6 -15.17 11.13 2.89
N ASN A 7 -16.43 10.67 2.74
CA ASN A 7 -16.83 9.28 2.46
C ASN A 7 -16.33 8.17 3.42
N GLY A 8 -16.08 8.53 4.69
CA GLY A 8 -15.21 7.82 5.62
C GLY A 8 -15.47 6.32 5.83
N LYS A 9 -14.59 5.48 5.27
CA LYS A 9 -14.41 4.08 5.71
C LYS A 9 -13.62 3.98 7.03
N PHE A 10 -12.94 5.05 7.44
CA PHE A 10 -12.13 5.14 8.68
C PHE A 10 -11.93 6.61 9.09
N ALA A 11 -11.66 6.85 10.38
CA ALA A 11 -11.29 8.16 10.92
C ALA A 11 -9.78 8.36 10.86
N PHE A 12 -9.32 9.59 10.57
CA PHE A 12 -7.89 9.94 10.52
C PHE A 12 -7.63 11.37 11.01
N GLU A 13 -6.40 11.59 11.45
CA GLU A 13 -5.85 12.89 11.84
C GLU A 13 -5.03 13.47 10.67
N MET A 14 -5.20 14.75 10.36
CA MET A 14 -4.36 15.41 9.36
C MET A 14 -3.03 15.85 9.98
N ALA A 15 -1.93 15.61 9.26
CA ALA A 15 -0.59 16.08 9.61
C ALA A 15 0.16 16.54 8.35
N ASP A 16 1.15 17.42 8.53
CA ASP A 16 2.13 17.67 7.49
C ASP A 16 3.11 16.48 7.34
N LYS A 17 3.94 16.55 6.29
CA LYS A 17 4.90 15.49 5.95
C LYS A 17 5.86 15.19 7.10
N ASP A 18 6.37 16.22 7.77
CA ASP A 18 7.43 16.06 8.77
C ASP A 18 6.85 15.47 10.07
N ALA A 19 5.67 15.92 10.48
CA ALA A 19 4.94 15.36 11.62
C ALA A 19 4.52 13.90 11.38
N MET A 20 4.05 13.56 10.17
CA MET A 20 3.71 12.18 9.80
C MET A 20 4.94 11.27 9.81
N ALA A 21 6.05 11.70 9.22
CA ALA A 21 7.29 10.93 9.23
C ALA A 21 7.87 10.77 10.65
N ALA A 22 7.77 11.80 11.49
CA ALA A 22 8.18 11.74 12.89
C ALA A 22 7.34 10.75 13.70
N ALA A 23 6.03 10.68 13.45
CA ALA A 23 5.15 9.71 14.10
C ALA A 23 5.53 8.25 13.74
N ALA A 24 5.79 7.98 12.46
CA ALA A 24 6.25 6.67 12.00
C ALA A 24 7.59 6.26 12.65
N LYS A 25 8.57 7.17 12.68
CA LYS A 25 9.87 6.94 13.32
C LYS A 25 9.73 6.66 14.82
N SER A 26 8.90 7.43 15.52
CA SER A 26 8.68 7.23 16.96
C SER A 26 8.06 5.87 17.25
N ALA A 27 7.07 5.43 16.46
CA ALA A 27 6.47 4.11 16.60
C ALA A 27 7.51 3.00 16.33
N HIS A 28 8.32 3.17 15.28
CA HIS A 28 9.41 2.25 14.95
C HIS A 28 10.44 2.11 16.09
N GLU A 29 10.91 3.23 16.65
CA GLU A 29 11.86 3.25 17.77
C GLU A 29 11.31 2.54 19.02
N LYS A 30 10.00 2.66 19.25
CA LYS A 30 9.29 1.99 20.34
C LYS A 30 8.94 0.53 20.04
N ARG A 31 9.23 0.04 18.84
CA ARG A 31 8.85 -1.29 18.33
C ARG A 31 7.33 -1.53 18.36
N GLU A 32 6.56 -0.46 18.18
CA GLU A 32 5.12 -0.53 18.01
C GLU A 32 4.79 -1.03 16.60
N ALA A 33 3.66 -1.71 16.43
CA ALA A 33 3.15 -2.07 15.12
C ALA A 33 2.64 -0.82 14.38
N TRP A 34 3.17 -0.59 13.18
CA TRP A 34 2.76 0.47 12.27
C TRP A 34 3.03 0.06 10.82
N HIS A 35 2.37 0.72 9.89
CA HIS A 35 2.61 0.62 8.45
C HIS A 35 2.01 1.82 7.74
N PHE A 36 2.08 1.87 6.41
CA PHE A 36 1.44 2.94 5.66
C PHE A 36 1.01 2.51 4.26
N HIS A 37 0.16 3.36 3.66
CA HIS A 37 -0.25 3.28 2.27
C HIS A 37 0.00 4.61 1.57
N VAL A 38 0.51 4.53 0.33
CA VAL A 38 0.49 5.64 -0.62
C VAL A 38 -0.67 5.40 -1.59
N LEU A 39 -1.78 6.09 -1.36
CA LEU A 39 -2.99 5.98 -2.16
C LEU A 39 -2.90 6.97 -3.33
N ALA A 40 -3.03 6.47 -4.55
CA ALA A 40 -3.05 7.31 -5.75
C ALA A 40 -4.34 8.15 -5.83
N PRO A 41 -4.34 9.24 -6.61
CA PRO A 41 -5.59 9.87 -7.04
C PRO A 41 -6.54 8.80 -7.63
N ASN A 42 -7.82 8.91 -7.29
CA ASN A 42 -8.88 7.94 -7.64
C ASN A 42 -8.76 6.52 -7.06
N CYS A 43 -7.80 6.23 -6.17
CA CYS A 43 -7.81 4.99 -5.40
C CYS A 43 -9.11 4.87 -4.59
N ALA A 44 -9.73 3.68 -4.54
CA ALA A 44 -10.98 3.44 -3.81
C ALA A 44 -10.88 3.64 -2.28
N PHE A 45 -9.66 3.77 -1.75
CA PHE A 45 -9.39 4.10 -0.35
C PHE A 45 -9.00 5.56 -0.14
N SER A 46 -8.70 6.32 -1.20
CA SER A 46 -8.25 7.69 -1.06
C SER A 46 -9.40 8.58 -0.58
N PRO A 47 -9.25 9.30 0.54
CA PRO A 47 -10.23 10.31 0.96
C PRO A 47 -10.18 11.57 0.08
N ASN A 48 -9.16 11.71 -0.77
CA ASN A 48 -9.01 12.82 -1.70
C ASN A 48 -8.72 12.31 -3.12
N PRO A 49 -9.69 12.37 -4.06
CA PRO A 49 -9.50 11.87 -5.42
C PRO A 49 -8.58 12.75 -6.27
N LYS A 50 -8.19 13.94 -5.79
CA LYS A 50 -7.39 14.93 -6.54
C LYS A 50 -5.92 14.96 -6.14
N ALA A 51 -5.53 14.24 -5.10
CA ALA A 51 -4.17 14.24 -4.57
C ALA A 51 -3.75 12.82 -4.20
N TYR A 52 -2.44 12.60 -4.09
CA TYR A 52 -1.92 11.43 -3.42
C TYR A 52 -2.21 11.55 -1.93
N THR A 53 -2.62 10.45 -1.31
CA THR A 53 -2.80 10.36 0.13
C THR A 53 -1.75 9.44 0.72
N PHE A 54 -0.93 9.94 1.61
CA PHE A 54 -0.09 9.13 2.47
C PHE A 54 -0.86 8.86 3.76
N LEU A 55 -1.20 7.60 3.98
CA LEU A 55 -1.97 7.16 5.14
C LEU A 55 -1.08 6.29 6.01
N LEU A 56 -0.68 6.81 7.16
CA LEU A 56 0.09 6.11 8.18
C LEU A 56 -0.88 5.48 9.19
N GLU A 57 -0.78 4.17 9.37
CA GLU A 57 -1.51 3.46 10.41
C GLU A 57 -0.56 3.13 11.56
N LEU A 58 -0.84 3.71 12.73
CA LEU A 58 -0.18 3.41 13.98
C LEU A 58 -1.02 2.35 14.70
N THR A 59 -0.88 1.10 14.26
CA THR A 59 -1.75 -0.02 14.63
C THR A 59 -1.85 -0.20 16.14
N ASP A 60 -0.74 -0.21 16.87
CA ASP A 60 -0.75 -0.35 18.33
C ASP A 60 -1.35 0.85 19.07
N GLN A 61 -1.37 2.02 18.43
CA GLN A 61 -1.97 3.24 18.99
C GLN A 61 -3.44 3.41 18.62
N ASP A 62 -4.01 2.51 17.81
CA ASP A 62 -5.34 2.66 17.20
C ASP A 62 -5.54 4.02 16.48
N ARG A 63 -4.48 4.51 15.81
CA ARG A 63 -4.45 5.83 15.19
C ARG A 63 -4.11 5.80 13.72
N MET A 64 -4.71 6.73 12.98
CA MET A 64 -4.49 6.93 11.55
C MET A 64 -4.07 8.38 11.31
N VAL A 65 -2.96 8.57 10.60
CA VAL A 65 -2.43 9.89 10.24
C VAL A 65 -2.42 10.02 8.73
N CYS A 66 -2.94 11.13 8.22
CA CYS A 66 -3.11 11.39 6.80
C CYS A 66 -2.34 12.65 6.39
N CYS A 67 -1.65 12.57 5.26
CA CYS A 67 -0.95 13.69 4.63
C CYS A 67 -1.23 13.67 3.12
N PHE A 68 -1.55 14.82 2.52
CA PHE A 68 -1.81 14.94 1.08
C PHE A 68 -0.61 15.48 0.33
N PHE A 69 -0.43 14.99 -0.90
CA PHE A 69 0.64 15.41 -1.81
C PHE A 69 0.08 15.63 -3.22
N ASP A 70 0.52 16.70 -3.87
CA ASP A 70 0.15 16.97 -5.27
C ASP A 70 0.82 15.98 -6.23
N GLU A 71 2.02 15.51 -5.88
CA GLU A 71 2.79 14.52 -6.63
C GLU A 71 3.03 13.25 -5.81
N ARG A 72 3.43 12.16 -6.46
CA ARG A 72 3.74 10.90 -5.76
C ARG A 72 4.85 11.15 -4.71
N PRO A 73 4.62 10.85 -3.41
CA PRO A 73 5.55 11.17 -2.33
C PRO A 73 6.74 10.19 -2.26
N VAL A 74 7.54 10.09 -3.32
CA VAL A 74 8.59 9.07 -3.50
C VAL A 74 9.65 9.14 -2.39
N ALA A 75 10.09 10.33 -2.00
CA ALA A 75 11.16 10.50 -1.01
C ALA A 75 10.81 9.92 0.36
N VAL A 76 9.67 10.34 0.93
CA VAL A 76 9.20 9.85 2.24
C VAL A 76 8.74 8.40 2.18
N ASN A 77 8.19 7.95 1.05
CA ASN A 77 7.87 6.53 0.84
C ASN A 77 9.14 5.66 0.97
N LYS A 78 10.22 6.01 0.26
CA LYS A 78 11.49 5.28 0.34
C LYS A 78 12.09 5.29 1.75
N GLU A 79 12.03 6.44 2.42
CA GLU A 79 12.50 6.58 3.80
C GLU A 79 11.79 5.62 4.76
N LEU A 80 10.45 5.60 4.73
CA LEU A 80 9.66 4.77 5.64
C LEU A 80 9.67 3.28 5.25
N LEU A 81 9.77 2.93 3.97
CA LEU A 81 9.98 1.54 3.53
C LEU A 81 11.28 0.96 4.11
N ALA A 82 12.36 1.75 4.10
CA ALA A 82 13.64 1.33 4.65
C ALA A 82 13.58 1.07 6.17
N LEU A 83 12.70 1.78 6.89
CA LEU A 83 12.45 1.52 8.31
C LEU A 83 11.63 0.23 8.50
N LEU A 84 10.55 0.03 7.74
CA LEU A 84 9.67 -1.14 7.92
C LEU A 84 10.35 -2.47 7.54
N HIS A 85 11.10 -2.48 6.44
CA HIS A 85 11.58 -3.71 5.82
C HIS A 85 13.12 -3.80 5.77
N GLY A 86 13.82 -2.83 6.38
CA GLY A 86 15.27 -2.69 6.33
C GLY A 86 15.75 -2.01 5.04
N THR A 87 17.03 -1.62 4.99
CA THR A 87 17.63 -0.91 3.84
C THR A 87 17.55 -1.71 2.53
N ASP A 88 17.46 -3.03 2.64
CA ASP A 88 17.38 -3.94 1.49
C ASP A 88 15.95 -4.08 0.93
N ALA A 89 14.97 -3.37 1.51
CA ALA A 89 13.58 -3.34 1.01
C ALA A 89 13.48 -2.90 -0.45
N LEU A 90 14.40 -2.04 -0.87
CA LEU A 90 14.47 -1.50 -2.23
C LEU A 90 15.55 -2.17 -3.08
N SER A 91 16.22 -3.20 -2.54
CA SER A 91 17.20 -3.95 -3.32
C SER A 91 16.49 -4.78 -4.38
N ASP A 92 17.12 -4.91 -5.55
CA ASP A 92 16.68 -5.86 -6.59
C ASP A 92 16.99 -7.28 -6.11
N LYS A 93 16.21 -7.74 -5.12
CA LYS A 93 16.23 -9.14 -4.72
C LYS A 93 15.74 -9.93 -5.90
N LYS A 94 16.44 -11.02 -6.21
CA LYS A 94 15.97 -11.99 -7.20
C LYS A 94 14.51 -12.32 -6.91
N ALA A 95 13.74 -12.33 -7.98
CA ALA A 95 12.47 -13.03 -8.09
C ALA A 95 12.38 -14.18 -7.08
N ALA A 96 11.46 -14.08 -6.12
CA ALA A 96 11.28 -15.13 -5.14
C ALA A 96 10.97 -16.47 -5.87
N GLU A 97 11.69 -17.52 -5.50
CA GLU A 97 11.60 -18.85 -6.10
C GLU A 97 10.36 -19.57 -5.55
N GLY A 98 9.55 -20.16 -6.42
CA GLY A 98 8.34 -20.88 -6.03
C GLY A 98 7.30 -20.93 -7.16
N SER A 99 6.25 -21.73 -6.95
CA SER A 99 5.09 -21.78 -7.83
C SER A 99 4.04 -20.77 -7.39
N ILE A 100 3.56 -19.96 -8.32
CA ILE A 100 2.38 -19.12 -8.14
C ILE A 100 1.15 -19.96 -8.46
N ASP A 101 0.09 -19.83 -7.64
CA ASP A 101 -1.17 -20.52 -7.90
C ASP A 101 -1.94 -19.91 -9.08
N ALA A 102 -3.05 -20.54 -9.48
CA ALA A 102 -3.82 -20.09 -10.63
C ALA A 102 -4.34 -18.65 -10.46
N ALA A 103 -4.85 -18.30 -9.28
CA ALA A 103 -5.41 -16.97 -9.01
C ALA A 103 -4.33 -15.88 -9.02
N GLY A 104 -3.16 -16.15 -8.45
CA GLY A 104 -2.00 -15.26 -8.53
C GLY A 104 -1.50 -15.09 -9.96
N SER A 105 -1.52 -16.16 -10.77
CA SER A 105 -1.15 -16.08 -12.20
C SER A 105 -2.13 -15.20 -12.99
N GLU A 106 -3.43 -15.41 -12.81
CA GLU A 106 -4.48 -14.60 -13.47
C GLU A 106 -4.37 -13.11 -13.09
N LEU A 107 -4.09 -12.82 -11.82
CA LEU A 107 -3.84 -11.46 -11.35
C LEU A 107 -2.62 -10.83 -12.05
N LEU A 108 -1.52 -11.57 -12.18
CA LEU A 108 -0.31 -11.08 -12.83
C LEU A 108 -0.48 -10.88 -14.33
N ASP A 109 -1.21 -11.77 -15.00
CA ASP A 109 -1.53 -11.62 -16.43
C ASP A 109 -2.37 -10.36 -16.68
N MET A 110 -3.36 -10.10 -15.83
CA MET A 110 -4.19 -8.89 -15.87
C MET A 110 -3.34 -7.62 -15.70
N ILE A 111 -2.45 -7.59 -14.71
CA ILE A 111 -1.55 -6.45 -14.46
C ILE A 111 -0.58 -6.28 -15.63
N GLY A 112 0.01 -7.36 -16.13
CA GLY A 112 0.93 -7.33 -17.27
C GLY A 112 0.27 -6.80 -18.54
N ALA A 113 -0.98 -7.20 -18.81
CA ALA A 113 -1.77 -6.67 -19.92
C ALA A 113 -2.08 -5.17 -19.75
N ALA A 114 -2.44 -4.74 -18.54
CA ALA A 114 -2.69 -3.33 -18.24
C ALA A 114 -1.42 -2.48 -18.43
N ALA A 115 -0.29 -2.94 -17.89
CA ALA A 115 1.01 -2.29 -18.02
C ALA A 115 1.44 -2.18 -19.50
N THR A 116 1.32 -3.27 -20.27
CA THR A 116 1.63 -3.29 -21.71
C THR A 116 0.76 -2.32 -22.50
N ALA A 117 -0.52 -2.21 -22.13
CA ALA A 117 -1.46 -1.29 -22.76
C ALA A 117 -1.32 0.18 -22.29
N GLY A 118 -0.40 0.47 -21.37
CA GLY A 118 -0.21 1.81 -20.81
C GLY A 118 -1.38 2.30 -19.94
N LYS A 119 -2.22 1.39 -19.44
CA LYS A 119 -3.34 1.74 -18.56
C LYS A 119 -2.84 2.10 -17.17
N SER A 120 -3.51 3.04 -16.52
CA SER A 120 -3.20 3.33 -15.12
C SER A 120 -3.60 2.15 -14.23
N TRP A 121 -2.73 1.77 -13.30
CA TRP A 121 -3.02 0.75 -12.30
C TRP A 121 -2.20 0.99 -11.02
N HIS A 122 -2.68 0.44 -9.91
CA HIS A 122 -1.94 0.41 -8.66
C HIS A 122 -2.35 -0.79 -7.81
N HIS A 123 -1.57 -1.08 -6.78
CA HIS A 123 -1.83 -2.18 -5.86
C HIS A 123 -1.62 -1.77 -4.40
N HIS A 124 -2.27 -2.50 -3.50
CA HIS A 124 -2.04 -2.45 -2.07
C HIS A 124 -1.95 -3.88 -1.54
N MET A 125 -0.92 -4.15 -0.74
CA MET A 125 -0.91 -5.30 0.15
C MET A 125 -1.40 -4.85 1.52
N MET A 126 -2.38 -5.55 2.05
CA MET A 126 -2.94 -5.33 3.37
C MET A 126 -2.70 -6.58 4.20
N PHE A 127 -2.07 -6.43 5.36
CA PHE A 127 -1.93 -7.52 6.33
C PHE A 127 -3.19 -7.60 7.22
N PRO A 128 -3.35 -8.67 8.02
CA PRO A 128 -4.58 -8.93 8.78
C PRO A 128 -5.08 -7.78 9.68
N ALA A 129 -4.18 -7.00 10.29
CA ALA A 129 -4.57 -5.92 11.20
C ALA A 129 -4.60 -4.52 10.56
N CYS A 130 -4.43 -4.43 9.23
CA CYS A 130 -4.59 -3.18 8.49
C CYS A 130 -6.06 -2.71 8.54
N LYS A 131 -6.30 -1.44 8.84
CA LYS A 131 -7.66 -0.87 8.94
C LYS A 131 -8.36 -0.74 7.59
N LEU A 132 -7.61 -0.70 6.49
CA LEU A 132 -8.18 -0.79 5.14
C LEU A 132 -8.60 -2.21 4.77
N ASN A 133 -8.14 -3.22 5.52
CA ASN A 133 -8.38 -4.60 5.19
C ASN A 133 -9.77 -5.05 5.62
N GLY A 134 -10.62 -5.33 4.64
CA GLY A 134 -11.92 -5.97 4.87
C GLY A 134 -11.88 -7.49 4.94
N ALA A 135 -10.71 -8.12 4.88
CA ALA A 135 -10.54 -9.58 5.00
C ALA A 135 -10.29 -9.94 6.46
N ASP A 136 -11.23 -10.66 7.07
CA ASP A 136 -11.13 -11.06 8.48
C ASP A 136 -9.94 -12.01 8.69
N GLY A 137 -8.89 -11.52 9.36
CA GLY A 137 -7.69 -12.29 9.72
C GLY A 137 -6.76 -12.64 8.56
N LYS A 138 -7.01 -12.17 7.34
CA LYS A 138 -6.26 -12.56 6.13
C LYS A 138 -5.36 -11.47 5.59
N TRP A 139 -4.31 -11.87 4.90
CA TRP A 139 -3.58 -10.99 4.00
C TRP A 139 -4.41 -10.76 2.73
N ARG A 140 -4.37 -9.57 2.16
CA ARG A 140 -5.14 -9.22 0.97
C ARG A 140 -4.29 -8.41 0.00
N LEU A 141 -4.22 -8.89 -1.24
CA LEU A 141 -3.81 -8.07 -2.38
C LEU A 141 -5.05 -7.39 -2.95
N PHE A 142 -4.96 -6.08 -3.12
CA PHE A 142 -5.97 -5.26 -3.77
C PHE A 142 -5.34 -4.59 -4.97
N VAL A 143 -5.96 -4.71 -6.15
CA VAL A 143 -5.44 -4.15 -7.40
C VAL A 143 -6.56 -3.41 -8.13
N GLU A 144 -6.27 -2.17 -8.52
CA GLU A 144 -7.15 -1.37 -9.37
C GLU A 144 -6.48 -1.14 -10.72
N VAL A 145 -7.22 -1.43 -11.78
CA VAL A 145 -6.85 -1.16 -13.17
C VAL A 145 -7.90 -0.22 -13.76
N GLU A 146 -7.44 0.79 -14.49
CA GLU A 146 -8.29 1.75 -15.17
C GLU A 146 -9.39 1.10 -16.01
N GLY A 147 -10.64 1.47 -15.73
CA GLY A 147 -11.82 0.96 -16.44
C GLY A 147 -12.26 -0.44 -16.03
N GLN A 148 -11.71 -1.00 -14.95
CA GLN A 148 -12.09 -2.32 -14.43
C GLN A 148 -12.60 -2.21 -12.99
N GLN A 149 -13.32 -3.23 -12.53
CA GLN A 149 -13.62 -3.37 -11.11
C GLN A 149 -12.35 -3.77 -10.34
N PRO A 150 -12.20 -3.35 -9.07
CA PRO A 150 -11.06 -3.77 -8.27
C PRO A 150 -11.00 -5.29 -8.11
N THR A 151 -9.79 -5.84 -8.18
CA THR A 151 -9.53 -7.26 -7.91
C THR A 151 -9.00 -7.41 -6.48
N LEU A 152 -9.52 -8.41 -5.78
CA LEU A 152 -9.20 -8.74 -4.39
C LEU A 152 -8.71 -10.18 -4.35
N LEU A 153 -7.55 -10.43 -3.76
CA LEU A 153 -7.02 -11.78 -3.56
C LEU A 153 -6.59 -11.97 -2.11
N ASP A 154 -7.25 -12.89 -1.42
CA ASP A 154 -7.05 -13.17 0.00
C ASP A 154 -6.09 -14.35 0.19
N HIS A 155 -5.21 -14.25 1.19
CA HIS A 155 -4.22 -15.25 1.53
C HIS A 155 -4.17 -15.47 3.05
N ASP A 156 -3.97 -16.72 3.46
CA ASP A 156 -3.84 -17.07 4.88
C ASP A 156 -2.46 -16.69 5.46
N SER A 157 -1.49 -16.38 4.59
CA SER A 157 -0.15 -15.90 4.95
C SER A 157 0.30 -14.82 3.97
N GLU A 158 1.41 -14.13 4.29
CA GLU A 158 1.93 -13.07 3.43
C GLU A 158 2.19 -13.60 2.01
N PRO A 159 1.59 -13.00 0.95
CA PRO A 159 1.71 -13.48 -0.42
C PRO A 159 3.01 -12.99 -1.09
N SER A 160 4.15 -13.16 -0.42
CA SER A 160 5.42 -12.52 -0.80
C SER A 160 5.86 -12.88 -2.23
N LEU A 161 5.54 -14.07 -2.73
CA LEU A 161 5.83 -14.48 -4.11
C LEU A 161 5.07 -13.63 -5.15
N VAL A 162 3.74 -13.55 -5.01
CA VAL A 162 2.89 -12.78 -5.94
C VAL A 162 3.15 -11.29 -5.78
N LEU A 163 3.25 -10.79 -4.54
CA LEU A 163 3.59 -9.40 -4.25
C LEU A 163 4.89 -8.98 -4.93
N ASN A 164 5.95 -9.77 -4.81
CA ASN A 164 7.24 -9.49 -5.44
C ASN A 164 7.10 -9.33 -6.97
N ARG A 165 6.28 -10.15 -7.63
CA ARG A 165 6.04 -10.03 -9.09
C ARG A 165 5.26 -8.78 -9.43
N ILE A 166 4.24 -8.44 -8.64
CA ILE A 166 3.46 -7.19 -8.80
C ILE A 166 4.39 -5.98 -8.66
N GLU A 167 5.24 -5.95 -7.64
CA GLU A 167 6.16 -4.84 -7.38
C GLU A 167 7.18 -4.66 -8.51
N ARG A 168 7.73 -5.76 -9.08
CA ARG A 168 8.60 -5.68 -10.26
C ARG A 168 7.88 -5.04 -11.45
N LEU A 169 6.63 -5.44 -11.73
CA LEU A 169 5.81 -4.81 -12.78
C LEU A 169 5.55 -3.32 -12.47
N TYR A 170 5.29 -2.98 -11.22
CA TYR A 170 5.00 -1.61 -10.79
C TYR A 170 6.20 -0.66 -10.92
N PHE A 171 7.39 -1.15 -10.60
CA PHE A 171 8.64 -0.39 -10.67
C PHE A 171 9.36 -0.51 -12.01
N GLY A 172 8.84 -1.31 -12.95
CA GLY A 172 9.48 -1.55 -14.25
C GLY A 172 10.80 -2.33 -14.14
N LEU A 173 10.92 -3.22 -13.15
CA LEU A 173 12.09 -4.05 -12.92
C LEU A 173 11.94 -5.37 -13.68
N SER A 174 13.01 -5.82 -14.36
CA SER A 174 13.09 -7.11 -15.07
C SER A 174 13.44 -8.24 -14.13
#